data_AF-A0A1U7M6P7-F1
#
_entry.id   AF-A0A1U7M6P7-F1
#
_cell.length_a   1.000
_cell.length_b   1.000
_cell.length_c   1.000
_cell.angle_alpha   90.00
_cell.angle_beta   90.00
_cell.angle_gamma   90.00
#
_symmetry.space_group_name_H-M   'P 1'
#
loop_
_entity.id
_entity.type
_entity.pdbx_description
1 polymer ?
#
loop_
_entity_poly.entity_id
_entity_poly.type
_entity_poly.pdbx_seq_one_letter_code
_entity_poly.pdbx_strand_id
1 'polypeptide(L)' 'MRIYVDADGCPIVDIAIEIAKEYSLEIIVVKNFAHRINDSYASVISVDISNDSADFYIVNHVDKGDIVITQD' A
#
# COMPACT_ATOMS: atom_id res chain seq x y z
N MET A 1 6.42 -10.49 7.47
CA MET A 1 5.65 -9.33 7.92
C MET A 1 6.00 -8.18 7.02
N ARG A 2 5.02 -7.83 6.20
CA ARG A 2 5.00 -6.71 5.26
C ARG A 2 3.85 -5.80 5.62
N ILE A 3 3.95 -4.55 5.21
CA ILE A 3 2.88 -3.58 5.34
C ILE A 3 2.29 -3.37 3.93
N TYR A 4 1.01 -3.64 3.76
CA TYR A 4 0.26 -3.28 2.58
C TYR A 4 -0.55 -2.02 2.88
N VAL A 5 -0.44 -1.02 2.02
CA VAL A 5 -1.24 0.22 2.12
C VAL A 5 -2.12 0.30 0.89
N ASP A 6 -3.44 0.36 1.12
CA ASP A 6 -4.35 0.87 0.12
C ASP A 6 -4.17 2.39 0.02
N ALA A 7 -3.71 2.85 -1.14
CA ALA A 7 -3.45 4.25 -1.42
C ALA A 7 -4.45 4.83 -2.44
N ASP A 8 -5.57 4.17 -2.69
CA ASP A 8 -6.69 4.73 -3.44
C ASP A 8 -7.53 5.65 -2.56
N GLY A 9 -6.98 6.82 -2.22
CA GLY A 9 -7.66 7.83 -1.40
C GLY A 9 -7.22 7.90 0.06
N CYS A 10 -6.36 6.99 0.52
CA CYS A 10 -5.82 7.01 1.88
C CYS A 10 -4.90 8.23 2.12
N PRO A 11 -5.18 9.09 3.12
CA PRO A 11 -4.42 10.32 3.34
C PRO A 11 -3.11 10.11 4.12
N ILE A 12 -2.85 8.90 4.65
CA ILE A 12 -1.73 8.63 5.58
C ILE A 12 -0.60 7.78 4.96
N VAL A 13 -0.53 7.69 3.62
CA VAL A 13 0.48 6.87 2.91
C VAL A 13 1.90 7.26 3.31
N ASP A 14 2.22 8.57 3.30
CA ASP A 14 3.57 9.05 3.61
C ASP A 14 4.01 8.68 5.03
N ILE A 15 3.10 8.81 6.01
CA ILE A 15 3.36 8.43 7.41
C ILE A 15 3.61 6.93 7.53
N ALA A 16 2.85 6.11 6.81
CA ALA A 16 3.06 4.66 6.80
C ALA A 16 4.44 4.30 6.24
N ILE A 17 4.89 4.98 5.18
CA ILE A 17 6.23 4.81 4.61
C ILE A 17 7.32 5.21 5.61
N GLU A 18 7.18 6.35 6.28
CA GLU A 18 8.13 6.81 7.29
C GLU A 18 8.28 5.82 8.45
N ILE A 19 7.16 5.32 8.97
CA ILE A 19 7.16 4.32 10.04
C ILE A 19 7.77 3.00 9.55
N ALA A 20 7.37 2.52 8.37
CA ALA A 20 7.94 1.30 7.80
C ALA A 20 9.48 1.41 7.71
N LYS A 21 9.97 2.56 7.27
CA LYS A 21 11.40 2.86 7.17
C LYS A 21 12.10 2.88 8.53
N GLU A 22 11.49 3.51 9.55
CA GLU A 22 12.03 3.53 10.92
C GLU A 22 12.20 2.11 11.49
N TYR A 23 11.22 1.24 11.26
CA TYR A 23 11.25 -0.14 11.73
C TYR A 23 11.93 -1.12 10.75
N SER A 24 12.46 -0.62 9.63
CA SER A 24 13.05 -1.45 8.56
C SER A 24 12.13 -2.57 8.06
N LEU A 25 10.83 -2.26 7.95
CA LEU A 25 9.79 -3.16 7.46
C LEU A 25 9.50 -2.91 5.99
N GLU A 26 9.33 -3.99 5.23
CA GLU A 26 8.91 -3.91 3.83
C GLU A 26 7.50 -3.31 3.75
N ILE A 27 7.33 -2.29 2.91
CA ILE A 27 6.04 -1.64 2.63
C ILE A 27 5.72 -1.67 1.14
N ILE A 28 4.51 -2.13 0.83
CA ILE A 28 3.91 -2.17 -0.50
C ILE A 28 2.74 -1.19 -0.52
N VAL A 29 2.86 -0.17 -1.36
CA VAL A 29 1.81 0.83 -1.56
C VAL A 29 1.06 0.48 -2.83
N VAL A 30 -0.22 0.15 -2.70
CA VAL A 30 -1.09 -0.26 -3.79
C VAL A 30 -1.98 0.92 -4.14
N LYS A 31 -1.87 1.43 -5.37
CA LYS A 31 -2.66 2.57 -5.83
C LYS A 31 -3.26 2.28 -7.20
N ASN A 32 -4.36 2.95 -7.54
CA ASN A 32 -4.79 2.99 -8.94
C ASN A 32 -3.91 3.95 -9.78
N PHE A 33 -4.16 4.04 -11.08
CA PHE A 33 -3.43 4.94 -11.98
C PHE A 33 -3.75 6.43 -11.81
N ALA A 34 -4.81 6.80 -11.09
CA ALA A 34 -5.19 8.19 -10.87
C ALA A 34 -4.19 8.93 -9.95
N HIS A 35 -3.59 8.20 -9.02
CA HIS A 35 -2.63 8.75 -8.06
C HIS A 35 -1.19 8.58 -8.56
N ARG A 36 -0.35 9.61 -8.36
CA ARG A 36 1.10 9.53 -8.60
C ARG A 36 1.82 9.51 -7.27
N ILE A 37 2.20 8.32 -6.83
CA ILE A 37 3.00 8.09 -5.63
C ILE A 37 4.32 7.49 -6.09
N ASN A 38 5.42 8.11 -5.71
CA ASN A 38 6.76 7.61 -5.96
C ASN A 38 7.56 7.83 -4.69
N ASP A 39 8.11 6.75 -4.14
CA ASP A 39 9.01 6.80 -3.01
C ASP A 39 10.17 5.83 -3.23
N SER A 40 11.34 6.17 -2.72
CA SER A 40 12.57 5.38 -2.92
C SER A 40 12.68 4.15 -2.01
N TYR A 41 11.90 4.12 -0.94
CA TYR A 41 11.84 3.04 0.04
C TYR A 41 10.64 2.11 -0.22
N ALA A 42 9.48 2.67 -0.54
CA ALA A 42 8.27 1.89 -0.77
C ALA A 42 8.24 1.18 -2.13
N SER A 43 7.73 -0.05 -2.15
CA SER A 43 7.36 -0.71 -3.42
C SER A 43 5.98 -0.23 -3.84
N VAL A 44 5.91 0.53 -4.94
CA VAL A 44 4.63 1.07 -5.43
C VAL A 44 4.07 0.17 -6.53
N ILE A 45 2.89 -0.38 -6.30
CA ILE A 45 2.13 -1.17 -7.27
C ILE A 45 0.98 -0.33 -7.81
N SER A 46 0.88 -0.25 -9.14
CA SER A 46 -0.25 0.38 -9.82
C SER A 46 -1.23 -0.68 -10.31
N VAL A 47 -2.48 -0.58 -9.86
CA VAL A 47 -3.61 -1.41 -10.31
C VAL A 47 -4.55 -0.60 -11.21
N ASP A 48 -5.50 -1.29 -11.85
CA ASP A 48 -6.53 -0.65 -12.68
C ASP A 48 -7.44 0.29 -11.82
N ILE A 49 -8.17 1.18 -12.48
CA ILE A 49 -9.09 2.16 -11.85
C ILE A 49 -10.46 1.51 -11.55
N SER A 50 -10.68 0.25 -11.91
CA SER A 50 -11.89 -0.46 -11.50
C SER A 50 -12.04 -0.47 -9.98
N ASN A 51 -13.29 -0.41 -9.51
CA ASN A 51 -13.60 -0.52 -8.09
C ASN A 51 -12.95 -1.76 -7.47
N ASP A 52 -12.49 -1.60 -6.24
CA ASP A 52 -11.91 -2.64 -5.39
C ASP A 52 -10.62 -3.29 -5.95
N SER A 53 -10.00 -2.69 -6.98
CA SER A 53 -8.79 -3.27 -7.60
C SER A 53 -7.61 -3.31 -6.63
N ALA A 54 -7.51 -2.31 -5.75
CA ALA A 54 -6.49 -2.25 -4.71
C ALA A 54 -6.73 -3.33 -3.66
N ASP A 55 -7.97 -3.46 -3.17
CA ASP A 55 -8.38 -4.52 -2.24
C ASP A 55 -8.09 -5.91 -2.77
N PHE A 56 -8.53 -6.21 -4.00
CA PHE A 56 -8.29 -7.51 -4.61
C PHE A 56 -6.81 -7.81 -4.76
N TYR A 57 -6.00 -6.80 -5.10
CA TYR A 57 -4.55 -7.00 -5.14
C TYR A 57 -4.03 -7.34 -3.74
N ILE A 58 -4.37 -6.57 -2.71
CA ILE A 58 -3.89 -6.79 -1.34
C ILE A 58 -4.31 -8.18 -0.84
N VAL A 59 -5.60 -8.53 -0.95
CA VAL A 59 -6.15 -9.82 -0.49
C VAL A 59 -5.48 -11.02 -1.17
N ASN A 60 -5.10 -10.89 -2.44
CA ASN A 60 -4.44 -11.98 -3.17
C ASN A 60 -2.94 -12.14 -2.84
N HIS A 61 -2.32 -11.16 -2.19
CA HIS A 61 -0.86 -11.14 -1.93
C HIS A 61 -0.49 -11.12 -0.45
N VAL A 62 -1.45 -10.83 0.44
CA VAL A 62 -1.21 -10.77 1.89
C VAL A 62 -1.04 -12.17 2.48
N ASP A 63 -0.08 -12.32 3.38
CA ASP A 63 0.15 -13.55 4.13
C ASP A 63 -0.14 -13.38 5.62
N LYS A 64 -0.26 -14.51 6.34
CA LYS A 64 -0.46 -14.49 7.79
C LYS A 64 0.69 -13.74 8.48
N GLY A 65 0.33 -12.71 9.24
CA GLY A 65 1.28 -11.89 10.00
C GLY A 65 1.74 -10.63 9.26
N ASP A 66 1.19 -10.35 8.08
CA ASP A 66 1.29 -9.04 7.44
C ASP A 66 0.28 -8.05 8.02
N ILE A 67 0.52 -6.77 7.76
CA ILE A 67 -0.30 -5.64 8.24
C ILE A 67 -0.93 -4.99 7.01
N VAL A 68 -2.24 -4.77 7.05
CA VAL A 68 -2.97 -4.03 6.01
C VAL A 68 -3.46 -2.71 6.58
N ILE A 69 -3.20 -1.62 5.87
CA ILE A 69 -3.67 -0.27 6.17
C ILE A 69 -4.62 0.13 5.05
N THR A 70 -5.89 0.34 5.38
CA THR A 70 -6.92 0.86 4.45
C THR A 70 -7.79 1.89 5.17
N GLN A 71 -8.49 2.74 4.41
CA GLN A 71 -9.40 3.77 4.90
C GLN A 71 -10.89 3.42 4.68
N ASP A 72 -11.15 2.31 4.00
CA ASP A 72 -12.50 1.79 3.71
C ASP A 72 -13.09 0.92 4.84
#